data_AF-A0A519KNV6-F1
#
_entry.id   AF-A0A519KNV6-F1
#
_cell.length_a   1.000
_cell.length_b   1.000
_cell.length_c   1.000
_cell.angle_alpha   90.00
_cell.angle_beta   90.00
_cell.angle_gamma   90.00
#
_symmetry.space_group_name_H-M   'P 1'
#
loop_
_entity.id
_entity.type
_entity.pdbx_description
1 polymer ?
#
loop_
_entity_poly.entity_id
_entity_poly.type
_entity_poly.pdbx_seq_one_letter_code
_entity_poly.pdbx_strand_id
1 'polypeptide(L)'
;MEAQLNPRTVNFKFGEYISKAINLMQKDFVTFLLSFLCLMLLSLIPFCGMMAAGNFYKVCYKIDQGVPAQAGEVFNFDDFMPYFIFQLYVIVGLIIALIPMGIFMLIFHDNDAAAGTFMLVYFFAFYIVLIYLLLQAFYIPALITFKRITDIKAAWNISKVMTKGNLWMIFFFSIAVTILGELGIILCGIGIFLTAPFIYVSHYEAFKDGLAQVEVATPQAIESPLG
;
A
#
# COMPACT_ATOMS: atom_id res chain seq x y z
N MET A 1 1.94 -16.12 11.46
CA MET A 1 2.86 -17.07 10.81
C MET A 1 4.10 -16.31 10.40
N GLU A 2 5.24 -16.53 11.07
CA GLU A 2 6.54 -16.10 10.57
C GLU A 2 6.93 -17.04 9.42
N ALA A 3 6.46 -16.73 8.21
CA ALA A 3 6.86 -17.47 7.02
C ALA A 3 8.22 -16.95 6.56
N GLN A 4 9.18 -17.85 6.32
CA GLN A 4 10.42 -17.50 5.63
C GLN A 4 10.08 -17.07 4.20
N LEU A 5 10.38 -15.82 3.86
CA LEU A 5 10.21 -15.30 2.51
C LEU A 5 11.47 -15.55 1.70
N ASN A 6 11.31 -16.01 0.46
CA ASN A 6 12.38 -16.02 -0.53
C ASN A 6 12.10 -14.91 -1.55
N PRO A 7 12.74 -13.73 -1.41
CA PRO A 7 12.47 -12.59 -2.26
C PRO A 7 12.77 -12.93 -3.72
N ARG A 8 11.72 -12.94 -4.55
CA ARG A 8 11.80 -13.11 -6.00
C ARG A 8 10.88 -12.12 -6.69
N THR A 9 11.12 -11.90 -7.98
CA THR A 9 10.28 -11.04 -8.80
C THR A 9 8.88 -11.62 -8.89
N VAL A 10 7.86 -10.82 -8.60
CA VAL A 10 6.45 -11.23 -8.72
C VAL A 10 6.06 -11.21 -10.19
N ASN A 11 5.29 -12.19 -10.67
CA ASN A 11 4.59 -12.08 -11.94
C ASN A 11 3.30 -11.29 -11.73
N PHE A 12 3.30 -10.00 -12.07
CA PHE A 12 2.21 -9.07 -11.73
C PHE A 12 1.03 -9.18 -12.71
N LYS A 13 -0.16 -9.52 -12.20
CA LYS A 13 -1.33 -9.84 -13.02
C LYS A 13 -2.47 -8.83 -12.82
N PHE A 14 -2.27 -7.59 -13.26
CA PHE A 14 -3.17 -6.48 -12.90
C PHE A 14 -4.65 -6.71 -13.27
N GLY A 15 -4.93 -7.32 -14.44
CA GLY A 15 -6.30 -7.61 -14.88
C GLY A 15 -7.00 -8.69 -14.04
N GLU A 16 -6.24 -9.68 -13.55
CA GLU A 16 -6.77 -10.69 -12.62
C GLU A 16 -7.08 -10.05 -11.26
N TYR A 17 -6.24 -9.13 -10.77
CA TYR A 17 -6.44 -8.47 -9.47
C TYR A 17 -7.72 -7.65 -9.45
N ILE A 18 -7.98 -6.87 -10.51
CA ILE A 18 -9.23 -6.10 -10.67
C ILE A 18 -10.44 -7.04 -10.68
N SER A 19 -10.38 -8.12 -11.46
CA SER A 19 -11.49 -9.07 -11.58
C SER A 19 -11.79 -9.78 -10.25
N LYS A 20 -10.74 -10.22 -9.55
CA LYS A 20 -10.87 -10.85 -8.23
C LYS A 20 -11.37 -9.86 -7.18
N ALA A 21 -10.97 -8.59 -7.26
CA ALA A 21 -11.42 -7.56 -6.34
C ALA A 21 -12.92 -7.27 -6.48
N ILE A 22 -13.46 -7.25 -7.70
CA ILE A 22 -14.91 -7.14 -7.95
C ILE A 22 -15.64 -8.33 -7.31
N ASN A 23 -15.16 -9.55 -7.55
CA ASN A 23 -15.77 -10.76 -7.00
C ASN A 23 -15.70 -10.78 -5.46
N LEU A 24 -14.58 -10.37 -4.88
CA LEU A 24 -14.40 -10.31 -3.43
C LEU A 24 -15.35 -9.27 -2.81
N MET A 25 -15.42 -8.08 -3.41
CA MET A 25 -16.31 -7.01 -2.96
C MET A 25 -17.79 -7.43 -2.94
N GLN A 26 -18.22 -8.26 -3.89
CA GLN A 26 -19.58 -8.80 -3.94
C GLN A 26 -19.89 -9.80 -2.82
N LYS A 27 -18.88 -10.43 -2.18
CA LYS A 27 -19.11 -11.38 -1.08
C LYS A 27 -19.71 -10.71 0.15
N ASP A 28 -19.22 -9.52 0.51
CA ASP A 28 -19.68 -8.76 1.67
C ASP A 28 -19.41 -7.26 1.51
N PHE A 29 -20.16 -6.64 0.59
CA PHE A 29 -20.01 -5.22 0.26
C PHE A 29 -20.23 -4.30 1.47
N VAL A 30 -21.19 -4.63 2.34
CA VAL A 30 -21.54 -3.81 3.50
C VAL A 30 -20.38 -3.75 4.48
N THR A 31 -19.74 -4.88 4.78
CA THR A 31 -18.56 -4.89 5.65
C THR A 31 -17.41 -4.11 5.04
N PHE A 32 -17.16 -4.22 3.72
CA PHE A 32 -16.12 -3.40 3.06
C PHE A 32 -16.40 -1.90 3.12
N LEU A 33 -17.65 -1.49 2.86
CA LEU A 33 -18.07 -0.10 2.94
C LEU A 33 -17.87 0.44 4.36
N LEU A 34 -18.37 -0.28 5.37
CA LEU A 34 -18.24 0.14 6.76
C LEU A 34 -16.78 0.15 7.23
N SER A 35 -15.98 -0.85 6.87
CA SER A 35 -14.53 -0.87 7.13
C SER A 35 -13.84 0.33 6.48
N PHE A 36 -14.25 0.71 5.27
CA PHE A 36 -13.68 1.87 4.58
C PHE A 36 -14.05 3.18 5.30
N LEU A 37 -15.28 3.31 5.80
CA LEU A 37 -15.67 4.45 6.65
C LEU A 37 -14.84 4.49 7.94
N CYS A 38 -14.62 3.35 8.60
CA CYS A 38 -13.73 3.27 9.76
C CYS A 38 -12.29 3.67 9.40
N LEU A 39 -11.79 3.22 8.24
CA LEU A 39 -10.47 3.60 7.74
C LEU A 39 -10.39 5.10 7.53
N MET A 40 -11.38 5.71 6.89
CA MET A 40 -11.44 7.15 6.64
C MET A 40 -11.41 7.92 7.96
N LEU A 41 -12.25 7.56 8.93
CA LEU A 41 -12.26 8.17 10.26
C LEU A 41 -10.91 8.05 10.97
N LEU A 42 -10.31 6.86 10.93
CA LEU A 42 -9.02 6.62 11.57
C LEU A 42 -7.87 7.36 10.85
N SER A 43 -7.98 7.57 9.53
CA SER A 43 -7.00 8.32 8.75
C SER A 43 -6.97 9.83 9.03
N LEU A 44 -8.03 10.38 9.65
CA LEU A 44 -8.04 11.76 10.14
C LEU A 44 -7.10 11.96 11.34
N ILE A 45 -6.82 10.88 12.09
CA ILE A 45 -5.85 10.90 13.18
C ILE A 45 -4.46 10.75 12.55
N PRO A 46 -3.51 11.68 12.82
CA PRO A 46 -2.16 11.57 12.33
C PRO A 46 -1.54 10.20 12.64
N PHE A 47 -0.76 9.68 11.70
CA PHE A 47 -0.05 8.39 11.79
C PHE A 47 -0.92 7.13 11.82
N CYS A 48 -2.25 7.25 11.84
CA CYS A 48 -3.12 6.08 11.95
C CYS A 48 -3.61 5.58 10.58
N GLY A 49 -3.52 6.37 9.50
CA GLY A 49 -4.03 6.00 8.18
C GLY A 49 -3.39 4.75 7.57
N MET A 50 -2.07 4.59 7.67
CA MET A 50 -1.38 3.40 7.14
C MET A 50 -1.72 2.13 7.93
N MET A 51 -1.84 2.24 9.25
CA MET A 51 -2.28 1.14 10.11
C MET A 51 -3.75 0.77 9.83
N ALA A 52 -4.62 1.76 9.63
CA ALA A 52 -6.01 1.56 9.25
C ALA A 52 -6.12 0.79 7.92
N ALA A 53 -5.34 1.18 6.91
CA ALA A 53 -5.23 0.44 5.65
C ALA A 53 -4.72 -0.99 5.87
N GLY A 54 -3.71 -1.16 6.71
CA GLY A 54 -3.19 -2.46 7.12
C GLY A 54 -4.27 -3.38 7.70
N ASN A 55 -5.10 -2.87 8.61
CA ASN A 55 -6.21 -3.63 9.20
C ASN A 55 -7.36 -3.86 8.22
N PHE A 56 -7.63 -2.92 7.31
CA PHE A 56 -8.58 -3.14 6.22
C PHE A 56 -8.17 -4.34 5.36
N TYR A 57 -6.87 -4.53 5.09
CA TYR A 57 -6.40 -5.74 4.40
C TYR A 57 -6.61 -7.02 5.21
N LYS A 58 -6.57 -6.98 6.54
CA LYS A 58 -6.94 -8.13 7.39
C LYS A 58 -8.43 -8.46 7.29
N VAL A 59 -9.29 -7.44 7.21
CA VAL A 59 -10.73 -7.63 6.95
C VAL A 59 -10.94 -8.29 5.59
N CYS A 60 -10.27 -7.81 4.54
CA CYS A 60 -10.29 -8.44 3.22
C CYS A 60 -9.88 -9.91 3.29
N TYR A 61 -8.81 -10.21 4.03
CA TYR A 61 -8.35 -11.57 4.24
C TYR A 61 -9.38 -12.47 4.90
N LYS A 62 -10.02 -12.01 5.97
CA LYS A 62 -11.06 -12.79 6.65
C LYS A 62 -12.23 -13.10 5.72
N ILE A 63 -12.76 -12.09 5.03
CA ILE A 63 -13.89 -12.26 4.09
C ILE A 63 -13.50 -13.20 2.95
N ASP A 64 -12.28 -13.09 2.42
CA ASP A 64 -11.83 -13.97 1.34
C ASP A 64 -11.77 -15.44 1.77
N GLN A 65 -11.35 -15.69 3.01
CA GLN A 65 -11.31 -17.02 3.64
C GLN A 65 -12.67 -17.51 4.16
N GLY A 66 -13.75 -16.73 4.00
CA GLY A 66 -15.09 -17.07 4.52
C GLY A 66 -15.20 -17.00 6.05
N VAL A 67 -14.24 -16.33 6.71
CA VAL A 67 -14.28 -16.07 8.15
C VAL A 67 -15.09 -14.80 8.40
N PRO A 68 -16.04 -14.78 9.37
CA PRO A 68 -16.76 -13.57 9.72
C PRO A 68 -15.80 -12.44 10.10
N ALA A 69 -15.99 -11.28 9.48
CA ALA A 69 -15.21 -10.07 9.75
C ALA A 69 -16.14 -8.95 10.21
N GLN A 70 -15.64 -8.08 11.08
CA GLN A 70 -16.39 -6.90 11.51
C GLN A 70 -15.70 -5.63 11.07
N ALA A 71 -16.49 -4.63 10.69
CA ALA A 71 -15.97 -3.34 10.24
C ALA A 71 -15.07 -2.65 11.28
N GLY A 72 -15.42 -2.78 12.56
CA GLY A 72 -14.69 -2.20 13.69
C GLY A 72 -13.28 -2.77 13.90
N GLU A 73 -12.92 -3.90 13.28
CA GLU A 73 -11.57 -4.45 13.36
C GLU A 73 -10.50 -3.52 12.76
N VAL A 74 -10.91 -2.55 11.93
CA VAL A 74 -10.03 -1.50 11.42
C VAL A 74 -9.41 -0.67 12.56
N PHE A 75 -10.10 -0.55 13.70
CA PHE A 75 -9.62 0.15 14.90
C PHE A 75 -8.69 -0.67 15.79
N ASN A 76 -8.08 -1.75 15.29
CA ASN A 76 -7.07 -2.50 16.04
C ASN A 76 -5.71 -1.78 16.04
N PHE A 77 -5.16 -1.43 17.20
CA PHE A 77 -3.89 -0.71 17.32
C PHE A 77 -2.67 -1.60 17.59
N ASP A 78 -2.81 -2.93 17.55
CA ASP A 78 -1.73 -3.86 17.94
C ASP A 78 -0.48 -3.68 17.07
N ASP A 79 -0.67 -3.38 15.79
CA ASP A 79 0.43 -3.14 14.84
C ASP A 79 0.73 -1.64 14.63
N PHE A 80 0.30 -0.75 15.54
CA PHE A 80 0.53 0.70 15.40
C PHE A 80 2.01 1.05 15.29
N MET A 81 2.87 0.45 16.14
CA MET A 81 4.28 0.83 16.23
C MET A 81 5.06 0.59 14.92
N PRO A 82 4.95 -0.57 14.24
CA PRO A 82 5.56 -0.76 12.92
C PRO A 82 5.16 0.30 11.88
N TYR A 83 3.87 0.66 11.82
CA TYR A 83 3.36 1.67 10.89
C TYR A 83 3.81 3.08 11.25
N PHE A 84 3.83 3.40 12.54
CA PHE A 84 4.34 4.67 13.05
C PHE A 84 5.82 4.87 12.68
N ILE A 85 6.65 3.85 12.90
CA ILE A 85 8.07 3.88 12.52
C ILE A 85 8.22 4.07 11.01
N PHE A 86 7.49 3.30 10.19
CA PHE A 86 7.52 3.46 8.73
C PHE A 86 7.18 4.89 8.31
N GLN A 87 6.15 5.49 8.92
CA GLN A 87 5.74 6.85 8.60
C GLN A 87 6.78 7.90 9.02
N LEU A 88 7.51 7.70 10.13
CA LEU A 88 8.64 8.55 10.51
C LEU A 88 9.75 8.51 9.45
N TYR A 89 10.08 7.33 8.90
CA TYR A 89 11.06 7.21 7.82
C TYR A 89 10.62 7.98 6.56
N VAL A 90 9.34 7.88 6.18
CA VAL A 90 8.79 8.63 5.05
C VAL A 90 8.90 10.13 5.29
N ILE A 91 8.53 10.60 6.49
CA ILE A 91 8.60 12.03 6.85
C ILE A 91 10.04 12.54 6.85
N VAL A 92 10.98 11.80 7.45
CA VAL A 92 12.40 12.16 7.43
C VAL A 92 12.92 12.21 5.98
N GLY A 93 12.54 11.25 5.14
CA GLY A 93 12.87 11.26 3.71
C GLY A 93 12.34 12.50 2.99
N LEU A 94 11.10 12.91 3.26
CA LEU A 94 10.51 14.12 2.70
C LEU A 94 11.23 15.39 3.19
N ILE A 95 11.53 15.50 4.48
CA ILE A 95 12.28 16.64 5.03
C ILE A 95 13.67 16.76 4.39
N ILE A 96 14.39 15.64 4.27
CA ILE A 96 15.71 15.62 3.62
C ILE A 96 15.60 16.07 2.17
N ALA A 97 14.57 15.62 1.44
CA ALA A 97 14.36 16.06 0.08
C ALA A 97 14.16 17.59 -0.01
N LEU A 98 13.46 18.21 0.93
CA LEU A 98 13.22 19.67 0.95
C LEU A 98 14.49 20.50 1.22
N ILE A 99 15.57 19.94 1.77
CA ILE A 99 16.80 20.68 2.10
C ILE A 99 17.44 21.33 0.86
N PRO A 100 17.73 20.61 -0.26
CA PRO A 100 18.20 21.22 -1.50
C PRO A 100 17.36 22.40 -1.99
N MET A 101 16.04 22.31 -1.85
CA MET A 101 15.13 23.38 -2.23
C MET A 101 15.33 24.61 -1.35
N GLY A 102 15.40 24.43 -0.03
CA GLY A 102 15.66 25.51 0.91
C GLY A 102 17.02 26.20 0.68
N ILE A 103 18.08 25.42 0.45
CA ILE A 103 19.41 25.97 0.14
C ILE A 103 19.37 26.78 -1.15
N PHE A 104 18.71 26.26 -2.20
CA PHE A 104 18.62 26.97 -3.47
C PHE A 104 17.86 28.29 -3.35
N MET A 105 16.73 28.32 -2.63
CA MET A 105 15.98 29.55 -2.41
C MET A 105 16.81 30.63 -1.70
N LEU A 106 17.68 30.24 -0.76
CA LEU A 106 18.57 31.18 -0.08
C LEU A 106 19.65 31.76 -1.03
N ILE A 107 20.19 30.94 -1.93
CA ILE A 107 21.23 31.37 -2.89
C ILE A 107 20.66 32.32 -3.95
N PHE A 108 19.45 32.06 -4.44
CA PHE A 108 18.85 32.78 -5.57
C PHE A 108 17.73 33.76 -5.15
N HIS A 109 17.73 34.22 -3.89
CA HIS A 109 16.65 35.04 -3.33
C HIS A 109 16.38 36.36 -4.10
N ASP A 110 17.39 36.92 -4.77
CA ASP A 110 17.25 38.15 -5.57
C ASP A 110 16.97 37.89 -7.06
N ASN A 111 16.87 36.62 -7.49
CA ASN A 111 16.68 36.24 -8.89
C ASN A 111 15.43 35.39 -9.08
N ASP A 112 14.29 36.08 -9.17
CA ASP A 112 12.96 35.48 -9.31
C ASP A 112 12.85 34.53 -10.52
N ALA A 113 13.48 34.88 -11.65
CA ALA A 113 13.44 34.07 -12.87
C ALA A 113 14.21 32.75 -12.71
N ALA A 114 15.40 32.79 -12.11
CA ALA A 114 16.20 31.60 -11.82
C ALA A 114 15.54 30.73 -10.74
N ALA A 115 14.99 31.37 -9.70
CA ALA A 115 14.26 30.69 -8.63
C ALA A 115 13.04 29.93 -9.17
N GLY A 116 12.21 30.58 -10.00
CA GLY A 116 11.02 29.94 -10.59
C GLY A 116 11.37 28.77 -11.51
N THR A 117 12.39 28.91 -12.36
CA THR A 117 12.82 27.85 -13.27
C THR A 117 13.36 26.63 -12.51
N PHE A 118 14.19 26.86 -11.49
CA PHE A 118 14.70 25.77 -10.66
C PHE A 118 13.59 25.06 -9.90
N MET A 119 12.65 25.79 -9.29
CA MET A 119 11.54 25.16 -8.58
C MET A 119 10.75 24.24 -9.50
N LEU A 120 10.44 24.66 -10.73
CA LEU A 120 9.73 23.83 -11.69
C LEU A 120 10.49 22.53 -12.01
N VAL A 121 11.79 22.64 -12.33
CA VAL A 121 12.63 21.47 -12.64
C VAL A 121 12.78 20.55 -11.43
N TYR A 122 12.97 21.14 -10.25
CA TYR A 122 13.12 20.42 -8.99
C TYR A 122 11.84 19.67 -8.63
N PHE A 123 10.66 20.32 -8.68
CA PHE A 123 9.39 19.64 -8.39
C PHE A 123 9.11 18.51 -9.37
N PHE A 124 9.41 18.71 -10.66
CA PHE A 124 9.24 17.67 -11.67
C PHE A 124 10.15 16.46 -11.38
N ALA A 125 11.44 16.69 -11.12
CA ALA A 125 12.38 15.64 -10.76
C ALA A 125 12.00 14.94 -9.44
N PHE A 126 11.62 15.72 -8.43
CA PHE A 126 11.17 15.23 -7.14
C PHE A 126 9.94 14.32 -7.28
N TYR A 127 8.96 14.71 -8.08
CA TYR A 127 7.75 13.92 -8.31
C TYR A 127 8.06 12.58 -9.01
N ILE A 128 8.96 12.57 -10.00
CA ILE A 128 9.44 11.34 -10.65
C ILE A 128 10.10 10.41 -9.63
N VAL A 129 11.00 10.94 -8.80
CA VAL A 129 11.68 10.17 -7.76
C VAL A 129 10.67 9.63 -6.75
N LEU A 130 9.69 10.45 -6.33
CA LEU A 130 8.66 10.04 -5.39
C LEU A 130 7.81 8.90 -5.95
N ILE A 131 7.33 9.00 -7.19
CA ILE A 131 6.59 7.91 -7.85
C ILE A 131 7.44 6.64 -7.87
N TYR A 132 8.71 6.73 -8.30
CA TYR A 132 9.59 5.57 -8.35
C TYR A 132 9.76 4.90 -6.98
N LEU A 133 9.94 5.69 -5.91
CA LEU A 133 10.05 5.18 -4.54
C LEU A 133 8.74 4.55 -4.05
N LEU A 134 7.58 5.16 -4.34
CA LEU A 134 6.27 4.61 -3.97
C LEU A 134 6.01 3.27 -4.68
N LEU A 135 6.38 3.15 -5.96
CA LEU A 135 6.27 1.89 -6.69
C LEU A 135 7.17 0.81 -6.07
N GLN A 136 8.37 1.16 -5.61
CA GLN A 136 9.24 0.22 -4.89
C GLN A 136 8.69 -0.15 -3.51
N ALA A 137 7.99 0.77 -2.85
CA ALA A 137 7.37 0.57 -1.54
C ALA A 137 6.02 -0.17 -1.60
N PHE A 138 5.52 -0.50 -2.79
CA PHE A 138 4.16 -1.01 -3.02
C PHE A 138 3.77 -2.17 -2.10
N TYR A 139 4.64 -3.15 -1.86
CA TYR A 139 4.33 -4.32 -1.03
C TYR A 139 4.61 -4.12 0.47
N ILE A 140 5.20 -2.99 0.90
CA ILE A 140 5.56 -2.76 2.31
C ILE A 140 4.35 -2.89 3.26
N PRO A 141 3.17 -2.28 2.98
CA PRO A 141 2.01 -2.44 3.85
C PRO A 141 1.58 -3.90 4.03
N ALA A 142 1.66 -4.70 2.96
CA ALA A 142 1.35 -6.13 3.02
C ALA A 142 2.37 -6.93 3.84
N LEU A 143 3.66 -6.60 3.69
CA LEU A 143 4.74 -7.24 4.46
C LEU A 143 4.62 -6.94 5.96
N ILE A 144 4.25 -5.71 6.32
CA ILE A 144 3.98 -5.33 7.72
C ILE A 144 2.74 -6.08 8.23
N THR A 145 1.60 -5.98 7.53
CA THR A 145 0.32 -6.56 7.99
C THR A 145 0.35 -8.08 8.09
N PHE A 146 0.78 -8.78 7.03
CA PHE A 146 0.60 -10.23 6.94
C PHE A 146 1.82 -11.02 7.43
N LYS A 147 3.01 -10.42 7.31
CA LYS A 147 4.29 -11.09 7.64
C LYS A 147 4.99 -10.48 8.85
N ARG A 148 4.46 -9.40 9.44
CA ARG A 148 5.02 -8.73 10.63
C ARG A 148 6.50 -8.36 10.47
N ILE A 149 6.91 -8.00 9.25
CA ILE A 149 8.27 -7.52 9.00
C ILE A 149 8.34 -6.06 9.46
N THR A 150 8.83 -5.86 10.69
CA THR A 150 8.91 -4.54 11.33
C THR A 150 10.20 -3.80 11.00
N ASP A 151 11.24 -4.49 10.54
CA ASP A 151 12.45 -3.84 10.03
C ASP A 151 12.19 -3.25 8.63
N ILE A 152 12.21 -1.91 8.56
CA ILE A 152 11.96 -1.16 7.34
C ILE A 152 12.99 -1.46 6.26
N LYS A 153 14.25 -1.73 6.64
CA LYS A 153 15.29 -2.08 5.65
C LYS A 153 15.00 -3.42 5.00
N ALA A 154 14.65 -4.43 5.81
CA ALA A 154 14.21 -5.72 5.32
C ALA A 154 12.97 -5.59 4.42
N ALA A 155 11.92 -4.89 4.89
CA ALA A 155 10.69 -4.69 4.13
C ALA A 155 10.95 -3.99 2.78
N TRP A 156 11.81 -2.97 2.77
CA TRP A 156 12.20 -2.26 1.56
C TRP A 156 12.94 -3.15 0.57
N ASN A 157 13.92 -3.92 1.04
CA ASN A 157 14.69 -4.82 0.17
C ASN A 157 13.81 -5.90 -0.44
N ILE A 158 12.92 -6.50 0.35
CA ILE A 158 11.98 -7.52 -0.14
C ILE A 158 11.02 -6.90 -1.17
N SER A 159 10.39 -5.78 -0.85
CA SER A 159 9.47 -5.08 -1.76
C SER A 159 10.16 -4.66 -3.06
N LYS A 160 11.40 -4.18 -3.00
CA LYS A 160 12.21 -3.84 -4.18
C LYS A 160 12.47 -5.05 -5.07
N VAL A 161 12.74 -6.23 -4.50
CA VAL A 161 12.91 -7.46 -5.29
C VAL A 161 11.58 -7.91 -5.90
N MET A 162 10.48 -7.85 -5.14
CA MET A 162 9.14 -8.22 -5.61
C MET A 162 8.67 -7.37 -6.80
N THR A 163 8.95 -6.08 -6.76
CA THR A 163 8.52 -5.10 -7.78
C THR A 163 9.44 -5.04 -9.00
N LYS A 164 10.65 -5.61 -8.92
CA LYS A 164 11.63 -5.61 -10.01
C LYS A 164 11.05 -6.33 -11.24
N GLY A 165 11.17 -5.69 -12.40
CA GLY A 165 10.62 -6.17 -13.67
C GLY A 165 9.13 -5.83 -13.91
N ASN A 166 8.43 -5.31 -12.89
CA ASN A 166 6.98 -5.08 -12.94
C ASN A 166 6.57 -3.64 -12.62
N LEU A 167 7.52 -2.72 -12.44
CA LEU A 167 7.24 -1.33 -12.04
C LEU A 167 6.21 -0.65 -12.94
N TRP A 168 6.29 -0.85 -14.26
CA TRP A 168 5.31 -0.32 -15.20
C TRP A 168 3.91 -0.92 -15.02
N MET A 169 3.83 -2.23 -14.77
CA MET A 169 2.54 -2.88 -14.53
C MET A 169 1.91 -2.43 -13.22
N ILE A 170 2.71 -2.27 -12.16
CA ILE A 170 2.25 -1.72 -10.88
C ILE A 170 1.79 -0.27 -11.07
N PHE A 171 2.53 0.52 -11.84
CA PHE A 171 2.17 1.91 -12.13
C PHE A 171 0.83 2.01 -12.87
N PHE A 172 0.65 1.27 -13.95
CA PHE A 172 -0.62 1.25 -14.68
C PHE A 172 -1.76 0.67 -13.84
N PHE A 173 -1.49 -0.32 -12.99
CA PHE A 173 -2.45 -0.83 -12.03
C PHE A 173 -2.90 0.25 -11.05
N SER A 174 -1.97 0.98 -10.44
CA SER A 174 -2.29 2.08 -9.51
C SER A 174 -3.14 3.14 -10.20
N ILE A 175 -2.81 3.55 -11.43
CA ILE A 175 -3.63 4.49 -12.22
C ILE A 175 -5.03 3.92 -12.45
N ALA A 176 -5.13 2.69 -12.95
CA ALA A 176 -6.40 2.07 -13.28
C ALA A 176 -7.31 1.95 -12.05
N VAL A 177 -6.75 1.49 -10.91
CA VAL A 177 -7.48 1.34 -9.67
C VAL A 177 -7.92 2.69 -9.10
N THR A 178 -7.08 3.73 -9.17
CA THR A 178 -7.48 5.09 -8.74
C THR A 178 -8.59 5.64 -9.62
N ILE A 179 -8.50 5.51 -10.94
CA ILE A 179 -9.58 5.95 -11.85
C ILE A 179 -10.88 5.23 -11.51
N LEU A 180 -10.85 3.90 -11.38
CA LEU A 180 -12.03 3.10 -11.03
C LEU A 180 -12.59 3.45 -9.64
N GLY A 181 -11.72 3.70 -8.68
CA GLY A 181 -12.08 4.10 -7.32
C GLY A 181 -12.69 5.51 -7.24
N GLU A 182 -12.35 6.40 -8.17
CA GLU A 182 -12.85 7.77 -8.23
C GLU A 182 -14.04 7.96 -9.18
N LEU A 183 -14.44 6.94 -9.94
CA LEU A 183 -15.64 6.99 -10.80
C LEU A 183 -16.90 7.41 -10.04
N GLY A 184 -16.95 7.11 -8.75
CA GLY A 184 -18.01 7.52 -7.85
C GLY A 184 -18.21 9.05 -7.74
N ILE A 185 -17.17 9.85 -7.98
CA ILE A 185 -17.26 11.31 -8.03
C ILE A 185 -18.14 11.74 -9.23
N ILE A 186 -17.95 11.10 -10.38
CA ILE A 186 -18.68 11.37 -11.61
C ILE A 186 -20.16 10.94 -11.48
N LEU A 187 -20.42 9.86 -10.72
CA LEU A 187 -21.74 9.26 -10.49
C LEU A 187 -22.52 9.90 -9.32
N CYS A 188 -22.42 11.23 -9.14
CA CYS A 188 -23.12 12.05 -8.12
C CYS A 188 -22.40 12.29 -6.79
N GLY A 189 -21.07 12.10 -6.70
CA GLY A 189 -20.28 12.39 -5.50
C GLY A 189 -20.44 11.36 -4.39
N ILE A 190 -21.67 10.97 -4.04
CA ILE A 190 -21.99 9.90 -3.08
C ILE A 190 -21.45 8.55 -3.56
N GLY A 191 -21.35 8.37 -4.88
CA GLY A 191 -20.75 7.19 -5.48
C GLY A 191 -19.33 6.93 -4.99
N ILE A 192 -18.59 7.94 -4.51
CA ILE A 192 -17.23 7.76 -3.99
C ILE A 192 -17.19 6.78 -2.82
N PHE A 193 -18.22 6.77 -1.96
CA PHE A 193 -18.28 5.83 -0.85
C PHE A 193 -18.44 4.39 -1.33
N LEU A 194 -19.04 4.19 -2.51
CA LEU A 194 -19.23 2.88 -3.11
C LEU A 194 -17.98 2.42 -3.87
N THR A 195 -17.28 3.33 -4.54
CA THR A 195 -16.13 3.00 -5.39
C THR A 195 -14.79 3.09 -4.66
N ALA A 196 -14.62 3.94 -3.65
CA ALA A 196 -13.36 4.04 -2.89
C ALA A 196 -12.91 2.75 -2.16
N PRO A 197 -13.79 1.92 -1.53
CA PRO A 197 -13.34 0.65 -0.95
C PRO A 197 -12.70 -0.27 -2.00
N PHE A 198 -13.05 -0.12 -3.29
CA PHE A 198 -12.49 -0.91 -4.38
C PHE A 198 -10.98 -0.76 -4.50
N ILE A 199 -10.46 0.43 -4.18
CA ILE A 199 -9.02 0.70 -4.20
C ILE A 199 -8.31 -0.28 -3.27
N TYR A 200 -8.76 -0.39 -2.02
CA TYR A 200 -8.12 -1.23 -1.01
C TYR A 200 -8.33 -2.72 -1.27
N VAL A 201 -9.51 -3.13 -1.74
CA VAL A 201 -9.78 -4.53 -2.10
C VAL A 201 -8.91 -4.96 -3.29
N SER A 202 -8.69 -4.07 -4.27
CA SER A 202 -7.79 -4.33 -5.40
C SER A 202 -6.33 -4.47 -4.98
N HIS A 203 -5.87 -3.59 -4.09
CA HIS A 203 -4.52 -3.71 -3.52
C HIS A 203 -4.36 -5.00 -2.73
N TYR A 204 -5.38 -5.39 -1.94
CA TYR A 204 -5.38 -6.67 -1.23
C TYR A 204 -5.17 -7.87 -2.18
N GLU A 205 -5.86 -7.92 -3.32
CA GLU A 205 -5.68 -9.02 -4.29
C GLU A 205 -4.26 -9.06 -4.87
N ALA A 206 -3.69 -7.89 -5.21
CA ALA A 206 -2.31 -7.78 -5.67
C ALA A 206 -1.31 -8.21 -4.59
N PHE A 207 -1.57 -7.87 -3.33
CA PHE A 207 -0.75 -8.23 -2.18
C PHE A 207 -0.81 -9.71 -1.86
N LYS A 208 -2.01 -10.29 -1.86
CA LYS A 208 -2.25 -11.72 -1.63
C LYS A 208 -1.48 -12.56 -2.64
N ASP A 209 -1.63 -12.26 -3.92
CA ASP A 209 -0.92 -12.98 -5.00
C ASP A 209 0.60 -12.77 -4.92
N GLY A 210 1.06 -11.52 -4.71
CA GLY A 210 2.48 -11.22 -4.58
C GLY A 210 3.14 -11.95 -3.41
N LEU A 211 2.50 -11.98 -2.24
CA LEU A 211 2.99 -12.70 -1.06
C LEU A 211 2.99 -14.21 -1.28
N ALA A 212 1.91 -14.77 -1.85
CA ALA A 212 1.84 -16.20 -2.17
C ALA A 212 2.97 -16.63 -3.13
N GLN A 213 3.39 -15.75 -4.02
CA GLN A 213 4.54 -16.01 -4.89
C GLN A 213 5.87 -15.99 -4.13
N VAL A 214 6.09 -15.22 -3.06
CA VAL A 214 7.40 -15.17 -2.38
C VAL A 214 7.48 -16.03 -1.12
N GLU A 215 6.37 -16.61 -0.69
CA GLU A 215 6.32 -17.56 0.40
C GLU A 215 6.99 -18.87 -0.01
N VAL A 216 7.99 -19.29 0.77
CA VAL A 216 8.50 -20.65 0.69
C VAL A 216 7.46 -21.53 1.37
N ALA A 217 6.99 -22.58 0.71
CA ALA A 217 6.21 -23.61 1.37
C ALA A 217 7.06 -24.13 2.53
N THR A 218 6.70 -23.79 3.76
CA THR A 218 7.24 -24.47 4.93
C THR A 218 6.96 -25.95 4.67
N PRO A 219 7.96 -26.85 4.66
CA PRO A 219 7.68 -28.26 4.70
C PRO A 219 6.76 -28.44 5.91
N GLN A 220 5.51 -28.81 5.67
CA GLN A 220 4.69 -29.34 6.74
C GLN A 220 5.57 -30.43 7.35
N ALA A 221 5.86 -30.27 8.64
CA ALA A 221 6.54 -31.29 9.41
C ALA A 221 5.89 -32.61 9.00
N ILE A 222 6.68 -33.44 8.34
CA ILE A 222 6.32 -34.76 7.87
C ILE A 222 5.54 -35.38 9.02
N GLU A 223 4.25 -35.64 8.79
CA GLU A 223 3.50 -36.59 9.60
C GLU A 223 4.46 -37.74 9.87
N SER A 224 4.89 -37.98 11.11
CA SER A 224 5.61 -39.22 11.39
C SER A 224 4.58 -40.34 11.21
N PRO A 225 4.65 -41.16 10.15
CA PRO A 225 3.91 -42.39 10.17
C PRO A 225 4.80 -43.39 10.91
N LEU A 226 4.31 -43.91 12.04
CA LEU A 226 4.85 -45.04 12.79
C LEU A 226 6.03 -44.76 13.73
N GLY A 227 5.80 -45.08 15.01
CA GLY A 227 6.78 -45.15 16.10
C GLY A 227 6.09 -45.12 17.45
#